data_AF-A0A543NF12-F1
#
_entry.id   AF-A0A543NF12-F1
#
_cell.length_a   1.000
_cell.length_b   1.000
_cell.length_c   1.000
_cell.angle_alpha   90.00
_cell.angle_beta   90.00
_cell.angle_gamma   90.00
#
_symmetry.space_group_name_H-M   'P 1'
#
loop_
_entity.id
_entity.type
_entity.pdbx_description
1 polymer ?
#
loop_
_entity_poly.entity_id
_entity_poly.type
_entity_poly.pdbx_seq_one_letter_code
_entity_poly.pdbx_strand_id
1 'polypeptide(L)' 'MSIPHSWPAPLLRPGDVAEAFGVTTSTVNTWVREGRLTPVLVTPGGHRRFAPDQVQDLITTIHHQDGGGGDT' A
#
# COMPACT_ATOMS: atom_id res chain seq x y z
N MET A 1 -7.75 -0.09 13.01
CA MET A 1 -6.28 -0.10 12.91
C MET A 1 -5.75 1.32 13.08
N SER A 2 -4.75 1.52 13.93
CA SER A 2 -4.00 2.79 13.99
C SER A 2 -3.11 2.90 12.76
N ILE A 3 -3.20 4.03 12.04
CA ILE A 3 -2.26 4.35 10.96
C ILE A 3 -0.86 4.52 11.57
N PRO A 4 0.19 3.90 10.99
CA PRO A 4 1.54 4.12 11.49
C PRO A 4 1.97 5.56 11.22
N HIS A 5 2.15 6.36 12.28
CA HIS A 5 2.64 7.74 12.17
C HIS A 5 4.13 7.83 11.82
N SER A 6 4.86 6.71 11.89
CA SER A 6 6.27 6.63 11.56
C SER A 6 6.55 5.32 10.82
N TRP A 7 6.96 5.45 9.57
CA TRP A 7 7.37 4.32 8.74
C TRP A 7 8.79 3.87 9.10
N PRO A 8 9.11 2.57 8.98
CA PRO A 8 10.42 2.03 9.37
C PRO A 8 11.55 2.45 8.42
N ALA A 9 11.24 3.00 7.24
CA ALA A 9 12.20 3.38 6.22
C ALA A 9 11.67 4.53 5.34
N PRO A 10 12.56 5.30 4.69
CA PRO A 10 12.16 6.36 3.74
C PRO A 10 11.46 5.80 2.50
N LEU A 11 11.70 4.53 2.15
CA LEU A 11 11.05 3.83 1.05
C LEU A 11 10.66 2.42 1.48
N LEU A 12 9.41 2.08 1.26
CA LEU A 12 8.83 0.80 1.66
C LEU A 12 9.04 -0.26 0.59
N ARG A 13 9.35 -1.48 1.02
CA ARG A 13 9.37 -2.68 0.18
C ARG A 13 7.93 -3.21 0.04
N PRO A 14 7.65 -4.09 -0.94
CA PRO A 14 6.35 -4.75 -1.03
C PRO A 14 5.93 -5.46 0.26
N GLY A 15 6.89 -6.02 1.00
CA GLY A 15 6.66 -6.65 2.30
C GLY A 15 6.21 -5.66 3.38
N ASP A 16 6.83 -4.49 3.46
CA ASP A 16 6.46 -3.46 4.45
C ASP A 16 5.05 -2.92 4.16
N VAL A 17 4.70 -2.76 2.89
CA VAL A 17 3.33 -2.40 2.47
C VAL A 17 2.34 -3.50 2.83
N ALA A 18 2.67 -4.76 2.53
CA ALA A 18 1.81 -5.89 2.82
C ALA A 18 1.51 -6.00 4.32
N GLU A 19 2.53 -5.82 5.17
CA GLU A 19 2.39 -5.80 6.63
C GLU A 19 1.46 -4.66 7.10
N ALA A 20 1.64 -3.45 6.56
CA ALA A 20 0.81 -2.30 6.94
C ALA A 20 -0.69 -2.49 6.62
N PHE A 21 -1.00 -3.22 5.56
CA PHE A 21 -2.37 -3.55 5.16
C PHE A 21 -2.89 -4.89 5.71
N GLY A 22 -2.04 -5.70 6.35
CA GLY A 22 -2.38 -7.07 6.75
C GLY A 22 -2.69 -8.00 5.57
N VAL A 23 -2.07 -7.77 4.41
CA VAL A 23 -2.29 -8.53 3.17
C VAL A 23 -1.01 -9.27 2.73
N THR A 24 -1.06 -9.97 1.60
CA THR A 24 0.12 -10.60 1.01
C THR A 24 0.86 -9.66 0.05
N THR A 25 2.15 -9.92 -0.19
CA THR A 25 2.93 -9.20 -1.22
C THR A 25 2.36 -9.41 -2.63
N SER A 26 1.70 -10.54 -2.89
CA SER A 26 0.97 -10.79 -4.14
C SER A 26 -0.20 -9.82 -4.31
N THR A 27 -0.95 -9.53 -3.25
CA THR A 27 -2.01 -8.51 -3.26
C THR A 27 -1.45 -7.12 -3.59
N VAL A 28 -0.31 -6.75 -2.99
CA VAL A 28 0.38 -5.49 -3.31
C VAL A 28 0.81 -5.46 -4.79
N ASN A 29 1.33 -6.55 -5.33
CA ASN A 29 1.68 -6.63 -6.75
C ASN A 29 0.45 -6.51 -7.66
N THR A 30 -0.71 -7.02 -7.25
CA THR A 30 -1.98 -6.81 -7.97
C THR A 30 -2.36 -5.33 -7.97
N TRP A 31 -2.28 -4.62 -6.84
CA TRP A 31 -2.52 -3.18 -6.80
C TRP A 31 -1.59 -2.39 -7.70
N VAL A 32 -0.33 -2.81 -7.81
CA VAL A 32 0.61 -2.20 -8.77
C VAL A 32 0.18 -2.43 -10.22
N ARG A 33 -0.24 -3.66 -10.55
CA ARG A 33 -0.74 -3.99 -11.90
C ARG A 33 -2.03 -3.25 -12.25
N GLU A 34 -2.88 -3.00 -11.26
CA GLU A 34 -4.13 -2.24 -11.37
C GLU A 34 -3.90 -0.72 -11.35
N GLY A 35 -2.67 -0.25 -11.15
CA GLY A 35 -2.34 1.19 -11.08
C GLY A 35 -2.77 1.87 -9.78
N ARG A 36 -3.22 1.12 -8.77
CA ARG A 36 -3.62 1.63 -7.45
C ARG A 36 -2.42 1.99 -6.57
N LEU A 37 -1.24 1.45 -6.88
CA LEU A 37 0.00 1.74 -6.17
C LEU A 37 1.15 1.83 -7.19
N THR A 38 1.86 2.95 -7.24
CA THR A 38 2.97 3.14 -8.19
C THR A 38 4.31 3.09 -7.46
N PRO A 39 5.29 2.26 -7.90
CA PRO A 39 6.62 2.30 -7.32
C PRO A 39 7.32 3.62 -7.70
N VAL A 40 7.86 4.32 -6.71
CA VAL A 40 8.64 5.55 -6.93
C VAL A 40 10.08 5.24 -7.37
N LEU A 41 10.53 4.02 -7.11
CA LEU A 41 11.83 3.51 -7.52
C LEU A 41 11.74 2.01 -7.79
N VAL A 42 12.46 1.56 -8.83
CA VAL A 42 12.73 0.16 -9.10
C VAL A 42 14.24 -0.03 -9.08
N THR A 43 14.74 -0.94 -8.24
CA THR A 43 16.18 -1.22 -8.19
C THR A 43 16.63 -1.94 -9.46
N PRO A 44 17.94 -1.96 -9.79
CA PRO A 44 18.44 -2.73 -10.93
C PRO A 44 18.06 -4.21 -10.92
N GLY A 45 17.87 -4.81 -9.73
CA GLY A 45 17.38 -6.18 -9.57
C GLY A 45 15.86 -6.35 -9.68
N GLY A 46 15.11 -5.29 -10.00
CA GLY A 46 13.65 -5.33 -10.18
C GLY A 46 12.84 -5.19 -8.89
N HIS A 47 13.47 -4.91 -7.74
CA HIS A 47 12.73 -4.71 -6.49
C HIS A 47 12.07 -3.34 -6.46
N ARG A 48 10.76 -3.34 -6.22
CA ARG A 48 9.93 -2.13 -6.14
C ARG A 48 10.10 -1.44 -4.79
N ARG A 49 10.01 -0.12 -4.81
CA ARG A 49 10.03 0.75 -3.62
C ARG A 49 8.88 1.76 -3.70
N PHE A 50 8.22 1.98 -2.59
CA PHE A 50 7.03 2.83 -2.49
C PHE A 50 7.28 3.99 -1.52
N ALA A 51 6.76 5.17 -1.86
CA ALA A 51 6.74 6.28 -0.94
C ALA A 51 5.73 6.00 0.18
N PRO A 52 6.08 6.29 1.45
CA PRO A 52 5.15 6.07 2.54
C PRO A 52 3.85 6.88 2.45
N ASP A 53 3.90 8.10 1.93
CA ASP A 53 2.71 8.96 1.75
C ASP A 53 1.68 8.32 0.81
N GLN A 54 2.14 7.77 -0.32
CA GLN A 54 1.25 7.06 -1.26
C GLN A 54 0.59 5.82 -0.61
N VAL A 55 1.32 5.13 0.28
CA VAL A 55 0.78 3.98 1.02
C VAL A 55 -0.27 4.45 2.03
N GLN A 56 -0.02 5.56 2.73
CA GLN A 56 -0.96 6.18 3.64
C GLN A 56 -2.25 6.65 2.92
N ASP A 57 -2.11 7.26 1.75
CA ASP A 57 -3.23 7.67 0.88
C ASP A 57 -4.09 6.48 0.44
N LEU A 58 -3.46 5.35 0.14
CA LEU A 58 -4.17 4.13 -0.22
C LEU A 58 -4.91 3.52 0.99
N ILE A 59 -4.34 3.57 2.19
CA ILE A 59 -5.02 3.15 3.43
C ILE A 59 -6.29 3.97 3.65
N THR A 60 -6.20 5.30 3.58
CA THR A 60 -7.38 6.15 3.78
C THR A 60 -8.43 5.93 2.70
N THR A 61 -8.01 5.67 1.45
CA THR A 61 -8.94 5.40 0.36
C THR A 61 -9.68 4.08 0.57
N ILE A 62 -8.97 3.01 0.94
CA ILE A 62 -9.59 1.69 1.17
C ILE A 62 -10.51 1.71 2.38
N HIS A 63 -10.13 2.40 3.47
CA HIS A 63 -10.99 2.56 4.64
C HIS A 63 -12.30 3.28 4.32
N HIS A 64 -12.31 4.20 3.36
CA HIS A 64 -13.54 4.87 2.92
C HIS A 64 -14.47 3.94 2.10
N GLN A 65 -13.91 2.93 1.41
CA GLN A 65 -14.65 2.02 0.54
C GLN A 65 -15.38 0.90 1.30
N ASP A 66 -15.03 0.64 2.56
CA ASP A 66 -15.65 -0.39 3.41
C ASP A 66 -17.05 0.03 3.94
N GLY A 67 -17.43 1.31 3.80
CA GLY A 67 -18.69 1.85 4.31
C GLY A 67 -19.91 1.78 3.38
N GLY A 68 -19.82 1.13 2.22
CA GLY A 68 -20.79 1.23 1.12
C GLY A 68 -21.77 0.06 0.96
N GLY A 69 -22.32 -0.49 2.04
CA GLY A 69 -23.26 -1.61 1.96
C GLY A 69 -24.24 -1.63 3.13
N GLY A 70 -25.19 -0.69 3.14
CA GLY A 70 -26.09 -0.52 4.28
C GLY A 70 -27.42 0.16 4.02
N ASP A 71 -28.00 0.08 2.81
CA ASP A 71 -29.42 0.42 2.57
C ASP A 71 -29.85 0.09 1.13
N THR A 72 -30.57 -1.02 0.96
CA THR A 72 -31.86 -1.16 0.24
C THR A 72 -32.22 -2.63 0.15
#